data_AF-A0A662EVA8-F1
#
_entry.id   AF-A0A662EVA8-F1
#
_cell.length_a   1.000
_cell.length_b   1.000
_cell.length_c   1.000
_cell.angle_alpha   90.00
_cell.angle_beta   90.00
_cell.angle_gamma   90.00
#
_symmetry.space_group_name_H-M   'P 1'
#
loop_
_entity.id
_entity.type
_entity.pdbx_description
1 polymer ?
#
loop_
_entity_poly.entity_id
_entity_poly.type
_entity_poly.pdbx_seq_one_letter_code
_entity_poly.pdbx_strand_id
1 'polypeptide(L)'
;AHMYALNAQLDYILEEEGLERRFARHDEMARMVQAWAKKYFDIYPEEGYWSKTLTCVVNTRGISVKGLIDRLVNDYNMRIANGYGDLKEKTFRIAHMGDLTPADVAGLLHALNEILELG
;
A
#
# COMPACT_ATOMS: atom_id res chain seq x y z
N ALA A 1 27.92 8.60 1.07
CA ALA A 1 26.59 8.95 0.52
C ALA A 1 25.45 8.45 1.43
N HIS A 2 25.40 7.15 1.76
CA HIS A 2 24.30 6.58 2.58
C HIS A 2 24.11 7.22 3.97
N MET A 3 25.18 7.53 4.68
CA MET A 3 25.09 8.22 5.99
C MET A 3 24.52 9.64 5.89
N TYR A 4 24.85 10.39 4.83
CA TYR A 4 24.32 11.74 4.62
C TYR A 4 22.83 11.70 4.26
N ALA A 5 22.42 10.76 3.40
CA ALA A 5 21.01 10.58 3.06
C ALA A 5 20.17 10.14 4.27
N LEU A 6 20.72 9.26 5.13
CA LEU A 6 20.07 8.86 6.38
C LEU A 6 19.87 10.05 7.32
N ASN A 7 20.92 10.85 7.55
CA ASN A 7 20.81 12.05 8.38
C ASN A 7 19.74 13.01 7.85
N ALA A 8 19.78 13.34 6.56
CA ALA A 8 18.80 14.25 5.97
C ALA A 8 17.35 13.75 6.16
N GLN A 9 17.13 12.44 6.06
CA GLN A 9 15.81 11.86 6.27
C GLN A 9 15.39 11.88 7.74
N LEU A 10 16.32 11.64 8.66
CA LEU A 10 16.03 11.73 10.09
C LEU A 10 15.71 13.16 10.50
N ASP A 11 16.47 14.15 10.00
CA ASP A 11 16.23 15.56 10.25
C ASP A 11 14.84 15.96 9.77
N TYR A 12 14.45 15.57 8.55
CA TYR A 12 13.10 15.80 8.04
C TYR A 12 12.01 15.15 8.92
N ILE A 13 12.19 13.87 9.30
CA ILE A 13 11.19 13.14 10.09
C ILE A 13 11.02 13.74 11.48
N LEU A 14 12.11 14.14 12.13
CA LEU A 14 12.11 14.58 13.52
C LEU A 14 11.78 16.07 13.66
N GLU A 15 12.32 16.91 12.78
CA GLU A 15 12.27 18.37 12.94
C GLU A 15 11.19 19.02 12.07
N GLU A 16 10.95 18.53 10.84
CA GLU A 16 10.02 19.15 9.89
C GLU A 16 8.62 18.53 9.94
N GLU A 17 8.51 17.20 9.80
CA GLU A 17 7.23 16.50 9.84
C GLU A 17 6.77 16.28 11.31
N GLY A 18 7.66 15.74 12.14
CA GLY A 18 7.37 15.29 13.49
C GLY A 18 6.72 13.89 13.54
N LEU A 19 7.04 13.12 14.58
CA LEU A 19 6.64 11.72 14.70
C LEU A 19 5.12 11.53 14.80
N GLU A 20 4.42 12.39 15.54
CA GLU A 20 2.98 12.29 15.73
C GLU A 20 2.23 12.48 14.41
N ARG A 21 2.61 13.49 13.62
CA ARG A 21 2.02 13.72 12.30
C ARG A 21 2.36 12.59 11.34
N ARG A 22 3.61 12.11 11.37
CA ARG A 22 4.04 10.98 10.57
C ARG A 22 3.21 9.73 10.86
N PHE A 23 3.03 9.37 12.13
CA PHE A 23 2.20 8.22 12.51
C PHE A 23 0.73 8.42 12.16
N ALA A 24 0.18 9.62 12.36
CA ALA A 24 -1.19 9.94 11.96
C ALA A 24 -1.42 9.77 10.45
N ARG A 25 -0.45 10.21 9.62
CA ARG A 25 -0.48 10.03 8.17
C ARG A 25 -0.44 8.56 7.76
N HIS A 26 0.39 7.75 8.41
CA HIS A 26 0.43 6.30 8.16
C HIS A 26 -0.91 5.64 8.56
N ASP A 27 -1.47 6.02 9.70
CA ASP A 27 -2.78 5.53 10.15
C ASP A 27 -3.92 5.91 9.20
N GLU A 28 -3.89 7.10 8.63
CA GLU A 28 -4.86 7.54 7.61
C GLU A 28 -4.76 6.69 6.34
N MET A 29 -3.57 6.56 5.78
CA MET A 29 -3.35 5.76 4.59
C MET A 29 -3.69 4.28 4.81
N ALA A 30 -3.35 3.74 5.98
CA ALA A 30 -3.73 2.38 6.36
C ALA A 30 -5.25 2.20 6.36
N ARG A 31 -6.01 3.14 6.96
CA ARG A 31 -7.49 3.10 6.93
C ARG A 31 -8.03 3.15 5.51
N MET A 32 -7.48 3.97 4.62
CA MET A 32 -7.92 4.06 3.23
C MET A 32 -7.77 2.71 2.51
N VAL A 33 -6.58 2.11 2.58
CA VAL A 33 -6.29 0.83 1.90
C VAL A 33 -7.06 -0.32 2.54
N GLN A 34 -7.17 -0.36 3.86
CA GLN A 34 -7.93 -1.40 4.57
C GLN A 34 -9.44 -1.30 4.27
N ALA A 35 -10.01 -0.10 4.21
CA ALA A 35 -11.41 0.08 3.83
C ALA A 35 -11.67 -0.36 2.39
N TRP A 36 -10.77 0.00 1.46
CA TRP A 36 -10.83 -0.48 0.08
C TRP A 36 -10.73 -2.01 -0.01
N ALA A 37 -9.78 -2.61 0.71
CA ALA A 37 -9.61 -4.06 0.75
C ALA A 37 -10.85 -4.76 1.30
N LYS A 38 -11.44 -4.28 2.40
CA LYS A 38 -12.71 -4.80 2.94
C LYS A 38 -13.88 -4.66 1.96
N LYS A 39 -13.93 -3.58 1.17
CA LYS A 39 -15.04 -3.32 0.24
C LYS A 39 -15.01 -4.27 -0.96
N TYR A 40 -13.84 -4.53 -1.54
CA TYR A 40 -13.74 -5.26 -2.80
C TYR A 40 -13.09 -6.64 -2.70
N PHE A 41 -12.38 -6.92 -1.61
CA PHE A 41 -11.58 -8.12 -1.37
C PHE A 41 -11.77 -8.60 0.08
N ASP A 42 -10.70 -9.09 0.71
CA ASP A 42 -10.60 -9.36 2.14
C ASP A 42 -9.15 -9.08 2.62
N ILE A 43 -8.90 -9.04 3.92
CA ILE A 43 -7.58 -8.78 4.51
C ILE A 43 -7.04 -10.06 5.15
N TYR A 44 -5.78 -10.40 4.86
CA TYR A 44 -5.23 -11.71 5.20
C TYR A 44 -5.02 -11.95 6.71
N PRO A 45 -4.39 -11.04 7.48
CA PRO A 45 -4.27 -11.24 8.93
C PRO A 45 -5.62 -11.03 9.63
N GLU A 46 -5.76 -11.65 10.80
CA GLU A 46 -6.95 -11.50 11.63
C GLU A 46 -7.20 -10.04 12.06
N GLU A 47 -8.47 -9.67 12.25
CA GLU A 47 -8.84 -8.32 12.67
C GLU A 47 -8.18 -7.97 14.02
N GLY A 48 -7.64 -6.76 14.13
CA GLY A 48 -6.84 -6.31 15.27
C GLY A 48 -5.32 -6.44 15.08
N TYR A 49 -4.85 -7.21 14.09
CA TYR A 49 -3.42 -7.43 13.81
C TYR A 49 -2.97 -6.82 12.47
N TRP A 50 -3.71 -5.84 11.96
CA TRP A 50 -3.37 -5.20 10.68
C TRP A 50 -2.26 -4.19 10.84
N SER A 51 -1.29 -4.27 9.93
CA SER A 51 -0.17 -3.34 9.90
C SER A 51 -0.60 -1.93 9.47
N LYS A 52 0.06 -0.93 10.06
CA LYS A 52 -0.07 0.49 9.75
C LYS A 52 0.80 0.95 8.57
N THR A 53 1.58 0.06 7.98
CA THR A 53 2.53 0.38 6.90
C THR A 53 2.31 -0.43 5.61
N LEU A 54 1.56 -1.53 5.70
CA LEU A 54 1.25 -2.39 4.58
C LEU A 54 -0.04 -3.17 4.83
N THR A 55 -0.91 -3.28 3.83
CA THR A 55 -2.08 -4.16 3.87
C THR A 55 -1.82 -5.38 2.98
N CYS A 56 -1.93 -6.57 3.57
CA CYS A 56 -1.93 -7.84 2.83
C CYS A 56 -3.37 -8.19 2.46
N VAL A 57 -3.71 -8.09 1.18
CA VAL A 57 -5.05 -8.29 0.65
C VAL A 57 -5.18 -9.72 0.14
N VAL A 58 -6.26 -10.40 0.51
CA VAL A 58 -6.61 -11.73 -0.01
C VAL A 58 -7.17 -11.57 -1.43
N ASN A 59 -6.66 -12.36 -2.37
CA ASN A 59 -7.20 -12.41 -3.73
C ASN A 59 -8.46 -13.27 -3.79
N THR A 60 -9.55 -12.75 -3.24
CA THR A 60 -10.86 -13.42 -3.23
C THR A 60 -11.53 -13.53 -4.61
N ARG A 61 -10.97 -12.85 -5.61
CA ARG A 61 -11.50 -12.78 -6.98
C ARG A 61 -10.76 -13.67 -7.97
N GLY A 62 -9.68 -14.33 -7.57
CA GLY A 62 -8.88 -15.18 -8.44
C GLY A 62 -8.23 -14.42 -9.61
N ILE A 63 -7.95 -13.12 -9.45
CA ILE A 63 -7.29 -12.33 -10.49
C ILE A 63 -5.84 -12.77 -10.68
N SER A 64 -5.27 -12.50 -11.86
CA SER A 64 -3.82 -12.58 -12.04
C SER A 64 -3.15 -11.39 -11.34
N VAL A 65 -2.52 -11.62 -10.19
CA VAL A 65 -1.80 -10.59 -9.42
C VAL A 65 -0.59 -10.12 -10.22
N LYS A 66 0.12 -11.03 -10.89
CA LYS A 66 1.18 -10.64 -11.83
C LYS A 66 0.64 -9.73 -12.94
N GLY A 67 -0.49 -10.09 -13.56
CA GLY A 67 -1.10 -9.27 -14.62
C GLY A 67 -1.53 -7.89 -14.13
N LEU A 68 -2.09 -7.81 -12.93
CA LEU A 68 -2.42 -6.55 -12.25
C LEU A 68 -1.17 -5.67 -12.05
N ILE A 69 -0.07 -6.26 -11.55
CA ILE A 69 1.20 -5.54 -11.37
C ILE A 69 1.74 -5.05 -12.71
N ASP A 70 1.73 -5.90 -13.74
CA ASP A 70 2.22 -5.54 -15.08
C ASP A 70 1.42 -4.35 -15.65
N ARG A 71 0.10 -4.34 -15.49
CA ARG A 71 -0.75 -3.20 -15.88
C ARG A 71 -0.49 -1.93 -15.08
N LEU A 72 -0.37 -2.02 -13.75
CA LEU A 72 -0.04 -0.85 -12.93
C LEU A 72 1.28 -0.19 -13.34
N VAL A 73 2.29 -1.01 -13.67
CA VAL A 73 3.61 -0.51 -14.08
C VAL A 73 3.51 0.15 -15.46
N ASN A 74 2.87 -0.51 -16.42
CA ASN A 74 2.84 -0.04 -17.81
C ASN A 74 1.90 1.16 -18.01
N ASP A 75 0.74 1.14 -17.37
CA ASP A 75 -0.34 2.11 -17.64
C ASP A 75 -0.28 3.32 -16.68
N TYR A 76 0.22 3.13 -15.46
CA TYR A 76 0.20 4.15 -14.40
C TYR A 76 1.56 4.47 -13.78
N ASN A 77 2.63 3.77 -14.16
CA ASN A 77 3.95 3.85 -13.51
C ASN A 77 3.90 3.63 -11.99
N MET A 78 3.01 2.74 -11.55
CA MET A 78 2.79 2.38 -10.15
C MET A 78 3.11 0.91 -9.92
N ARG A 79 3.35 0.52 -8.67
CA ARG A 79 3.67 -0.88 -8.36
C ARG A 79 3.12 -1.29 -7.00
N ILE A 80 2.44 -2.44 -6.98
CA ILE A 80 2.16 -3.22 -5.77
C ILE A 80 3.03 -4.48 -5.77
N ALA A 81 3.00 -5.22 -4.67
CA ALA A 81 3.74 -6.47 -4.59
C ALA A 81 2.80 -7.68 -4.53
N ASN A 82 3.27 -8.80 -5.07
CA ASN A 82 2.58 -10.07 -4.95
C ASN A 82 2.75 -10.63 -3.52
N GLY A 83 1.97 -11.66 -3.19
CA GLY A 83 2.27 -12.58 -2.10
C GLY A 83 3.59 -13.31 -2.33
N TYR A 84 4.16 -13.83 -1.24
CA TYR A 84 5.42 -14.59 -1.27
C TYR A 84 5.17 -16.08 -1.02
N GLY A 85 6.05 -16.93 -1.55
CA GLY A 85 5.99 -18.38 -1.34
C GLY A 85 4.60 -18.93 -1.65
N ASP A 86 4.01 -19.66 -0.69
CA ASP A 86 2.70 -20.29 -0.81
C ASP A 86 1.53 -19.30 -0.92
N LEU A 87 1.76 -18.00 -0.65
CA LEU A 87 0.78 -16.93 -0.78
C LEU A 87 0.83 -16.22 -2.13
N LYS A 88 1.79 -16.56 -3.01
CA LYS A 88 1.86 -15.99 -4.36
C LYS A 88 0.56 -16.23 -5.12
N GLU A 89 0.06 -15.21 -5.81
CA GLU A 89 -1.26 -15.14 -6.47
C GLU A 89 -2.49 -15.30 -5.55
N LYS A 90 -2.34 -15.82 -4.33
CA LYS A 90 -3.40 -15.90 -3.32
C LYS A 90 -3.57 -14.60 -2.54
N THR A 91 -2.52 -13.81 -2.44
CA THR A 91 -2.54 -12.48 -1.84
C THR A 91 -1.74 -11.49 -2.67
N PHE A 92 -1.99 -10.21 -2.42
CA PHE A 92 -1.14 -9.12 -2.87
C PHE A 92 -1.01 -8.09 -1.76
N ARG A 93 -0.03 -7.20 -1.88
CA ARG A 93 0.39 -6.30 -0.82
C ARG A 93 0.43 -4.87 -1.33
N ILE A 94 -0.32 -4.01 -0.66
CA ILE A 94 -0.35 -2.57 -0.91
C ILE A 94 0.41 -1.89 0.23
N ALA A 95 1.54 -1.26 -0.10
CA ALA A 95 2.32 -0.48 0.86
C ALA A 95 1.72 0.92 1.03
N HIS A 96 1.75 1.43 2.25
CA HIS A 96 1.28 2.76 2.63
C HIS A 96 2.22 3.33 3.71
N MET A 97 3.50 3.40 3.38
CA MET A 97 4.58 3.73 4.31
C MET A 97 5.62 4.65 3.69
N GLY A 98 6.57 5.08 4.52
CA GLY A 98 7.63 5.96 4.06
C GLY A 98 7.06 7.35 3.79
N ASP A 99 7.44 7.93 2.66
CA ASP A 99 7.06 9.30 2.30
C ASP A 99 5.84 9.35 1.36
N LEU A 100 5.16 8.21 1.17
CA LEU A 100 3.86 8.16 0.50
C LEU A 100 2.84 9.05 1.23
N THR A 101 1.99 9.71 0.45
CA THR A 101 0.94 10.58 0.95
C THR A 101 -0.44 9.94 0.77
N PRO A 102 -1.48 10.42 1.48
CA PRO A 102 -2.87 10.04 1.20
C PRO A 102 -3.26 10.22 -0.28
N ALA A 103 -2.71 11.23 -0.96
CA ALA A 103 -2.95 11.44 -2.39
C ALA A 103 -2.34 10.34 -3.26
N ASP A 104 -1.11 9.88 -2.96
CA ASP A 104 -0.48 8.76 -3.66
C ASP A 104 -1.30 7.47 -3.50
N VAL A 105 -1.77 7.22 -2.27
CA VAL A 105 -2.65 6.08 -1.97
C VAL A 105 -3.98 6.19 -2.71
N ALA A 106 -4.61 7.36 -2.70
CA ALA A 106 -5.86 7.59 -3.44
C ALA A 106 -5.67 7.34 -4.95
N GLY A 107 -4.57 7.83 -5.52
CA GLY A 107 -4.22 7.60 -6.92
C GLY A 107 -4.03 6.13 -7.26
N LEU A 108 -3.32 5.39 -6.41
CA LEU A 108 -3.14 3.94 -6.56
C LEU A 108 -4.49 3.19 -6.49
N LEU A 109 -5.33 3.51 -5.51
CA LEU A 109 -6.64 2.86 -5.36
C LEU A 109 -7.56 3.16 -6.54
N HIS A 110 -7.49 4.38 -7.10
CA HIS A 110 -8.20 4.72 -8.33
C HIS A 110 -7.70 3.91 -9.52
N ALA A 111 -6.38 3.81 -9.73
CA ALA A 111 -5.81 2.99 -10.80
C ALA A 111 -6.19 1.51 -10.66
N LEU A 112 -6.18 0.98 -9.43
CA LEU A 112 -6.66 -0.37 -9.15
C LEU A 112 -8.13 -0.55 -9.51
N ASN A 113 -8.98 0.42 -9.17
CA ASN A 113 -10.39 0.39 -9.52
C ASN A 113 -10.61 0.40 -11.04
N GLU A 114 -9.89 1.25 -11.78
CA GLU A 114 -9.97 1.28 -13.25
C GLU A 114 -9.49 -0.03 -13.87
N ILE A 115 -8.37 -0.58 -13.39
CA ILE A 115 -7.80 -1.82 -13.91
C ILE A 115 -8.73 -3.01 -13.67
N LEU A 116 -9.38 -3.04 -12.50
CA LEU A 116 -10.22 -4.15 -12.03
C LEU A 116 -11.72 -3.92 -12.25
N GLU A 117 -12.09 -2.80 -12.88
CA GLU A 117 -13.47 -2.38 -13.14
C GLU A 117 -14.34 -2.34 -11.86
N LEU A 118 -13.79 -1.76 -10.79
CA LEU A 118 -14.45 -1.64 -9.47
C LEU A 118 -15.10 -0.26 -9.31
N GLY A 119 -16.41 -0.24 -9.01
CA GLY A 119 -17.23 0.97 -8.87
C GLY A 119 -17.18 1.68 -7.52
#